data_AF-A0A832HYR8-F1
#
_entry.id   AF-A0A832HYR8-F1
#
_cell.length_a   1.000
_cell.length_b   1.000
_cell.length_c   1.000
_cell.angle_alpha   90.00
_cell.angle_beta   90.00
_cell.angle_gamma   90.00
#
_symmetry.space_group_name_H-M   'P 1'
#
loop_
_entity.id
_entity.type
_entity.pdbx_description
1 polymer ?
#
loop_
_entity_poly.entity_id
_entity_poly.type
_entity_poly.pdbx_seq_one_letter_code
_entity_poly.pdbx_strand_id
1 'polypeptide(L)'
;MKEFNIVLTGVGGQGILLAAEILGTAALKEGLNVRVSEIHGMAQRGGAVVSNVRIGENVLAPTFLDGKADVLLGFEPLETLRNLNLASEKT
;
A
#
# COMPACT_ATOMS: atom_id res chain seq x y z
N MET A 1 2.34 -9.41 -15.80
CA MET A 1 1.95 -8.02 -15.44
C MET A 1 3.23 -7.29 -15.03
N LYS A 2 3.54 -6.12 -15.63
CA LYS A 2 4.85 -5.46 -15.36
C LYS A 2 4.99 -5.03 -13.90
N GLU A 3 4.00 -4.29 -13.41
CA GLU A 3 3.95 -3.73 -12.06
C GLU A 3 2.51 -3.29 -11.78
N PHE A 4 2.05 -3.49 -10.55
CA PHE A 4 0.78 -2.99 -10.02
C PHE A 4 0.97 -2.60 -8.57
N ASN A 5 0.71 -1.33 -8.26
CA ASN A 5 1.01 -0.72 -6.97
C ASN A 5 -0.28 -0.36 -6.24
N ILE A 6 -0.44 -0.91 -5.04
CA ILE A 6 -1.57 -0.63 -4.16
C ILE A 6 -1.03 0.10 -2.93
N VAL A 7 -1.61 1.25 -2.61
CA VAL A 7 -1.40 1.96 -1.35
C VAL A 7 -2.61 1.71 -0.47
N LEU A 8 -2.38 1.27 0.76
CA LEU A 8 -3.38 1.23 1.81
C LEU A 8 -3.01 2.27 2.86
N THR A 9 -3.94 3.16 3.19
CA THR A 9 -3.68 4.25 4.14
C THR A 9 -4.82 4.45 5.12
N GLY A 10 -4.49 4.81 6.36
CA GLY A 10 -5.45 5.07 7.41
C GLY A 10 -4.77 5.31 8.75
N VAL A 11 -5.49 5.05 9.83
CA VAL A 11 -4.97 5.16 11.19
C VAL A 11 -4.83 3.80 11.86
N GLY A 12 -3.92 3.70 12.83
CA GLY A 12 -3.66 2.46 13.57
C GLY A 12 -4.94 1.88 14.21
N GLY A 13 -5.15 0.58 14.04
CA GLY A 13 -6.30 -0.17 14.58
C GLY A 13 -7.41 -0.49 13.55
N GLN A 14 -7.31 0.00 12.31
CA GLN A 14 -8.32 -0.26 11.26
C GLN A 14 -8.05 -1.50 10.40
N GLY A 15 -6.95 -2.22 10.63
CA GLY A 15 -6.62 -3.44 9.89
C GLY A 15 -5.83 -3.24 8.59
N ILE A 16 -5.20 -2.08 8.37
CA ILE A 16 -4.40 -1.78 7.17
C ILE A 16 -3.32 -2.85 6.90
N LEU A 17 -2.56 -3.24 7.93
CA LEU A 17 -1.49 -4.23 7.78
C LEU A 17 -2.02 -5.62 7.50
N LEU A 18 -3.13 -5.99 8.15
CA LEU A 18 -3.80 -7.26 7.89
C LEU A 18 -4.28 -7.31 6.44
N ALA A 19 -4.84 -6.22 5.92
CA ALA A 19 -5.25 -6.15 4.52
C ALA A 19 -4.06 -6.27 3.56
N ALA A 20 -2.94 -5.60 3.86
CA ALA A 20 -1.70 -5.71 3.07
C ALA A 20 -1.12 -7.13 3.09
N GLU A 21 -1.10 -7.78 4.25
CA GLU A 21 -0.64 -9.16 4.43
C GLU A 21 -1.52 -10.16 3.67
N ILE A 22 -2.86 -9.98 3.72
CA ILE A 22 -3.80 -10.80 2.96
C ILE A 22 -3.55 -10.67 1.46
N LEU A 23 -3.41 -9.44 0.96
CA LEU A 23 -3.12 -9.18 -0.46
C LEU A 23 -1.77 -9.77 -0.89
N GLY A 24 -0.72 -9.57 -0.09
CA GLY A 24 0.60 -10.13 -0.35
C GLY A 24 0.59 -11.67 -0.36
N THR A 25 -0.05 -12.28 0.63
CA THR A 25 -0.18 -13.75 0.71
C THR A 25 -0.99 -14.31 -0.45
N ALA A 26 -2.07 -13.64 -0.86
CA ALA A 26 -2.85 -14.03 -2.03
C ALA A 26 -2.00 -13.99 -3.30
N ALA A 27 -1.24 -12.91 -3.52
CA ALA A 27 -0.33 -12.78 -4.66
C ALA A 27 0.75 -13.90 -4.67
N LEU A 28 1.34 -14.22 -3.52
CA LEU A 28 2.28 -15.34 -3.38
C LEU A 28 1.65 -16.69 -3.73
N LYS A 29 0.40 -16.94 -3.29
CA LYS A 29 -0.32 -18.19 -3.58
C LYS A 29 -0.64 -18.36 -5.07
N GLU A 30 -0.82 -17.25 -5.78
CA GLU A 30 -0.99 -17.22 -7.24
C GLU A 30 0.36 -17.27 -7.99
N GLY A 31 1.49 -17.44 -7.28
CA GLY A 31 2.82 -17.50 -7.90
C GLY A 31 3.35 -16.17 -8.42
N LEU A 32 2.77 -15.05 -7.99
CA LEU A 32 3.20 -13.71 -8.39
C LEU A 32 4.34 -13.20 -7.51
N ASN A 33 5.27 -12.45 -8.10
CA ASN A 33 6.25 -11.69 -7.33
C ASN A 33 5.57 -10.50 -6.65
N VAL A 34 5.75 -10.37 -5.34
CA VAL A 34 5.14 -9.32 -4.52
C VAL A 34 6.12 -8.80 -3.48
N ARG A 35 6.05 -7.50 -3.21
CA ARG A 35 6.77 -6.84 -2.12
C ARG A 35 5.83 -5.95 -1.34
N VAL A 36 5.89 -6.06 -0.02
CA VAL A 36 5.12 -5.23 0.91
C VAL A 36 6.09 -4.31 1.65
N SER A 37 5.77 -3.03 1.77
CA SER A 37 6.43 -2.10 2.71
C SER A 37 5.39 -1.41 3.58
N GLU A 38 5.76 -1.12 4.82
CA GLU A 38 4.87 -0.49 5.78
C GLU A 38 5.60 0.66 6.48
N ILE A 39 4.92 1.80 6.57
CA ILE A 39 5.37 2.98 7.29
C ILE A 39 4.32 3.25 8.38
N HIS A 40 4.77 3.24 9.63
CA HIS A 40 3.95 3.51 10.79
C HIS A 40 4.40 4.80 11.45
N GLY A 41 3.46 5.69 11.74
CA GLY A 41 3.73 6.84 12.59
C GLY A 41 4.14 6.40 13.99
N MET A 42 5.00 7.18 14.65
CA MET A 42 5.49 6.91 16.01
C MET A 42 4.42 7.10 17.11
N ALA A 43 3.17 7.36 16.74
CA ALA A 43 2.10 7.62 17.72
C ALA A 43 1.65 6.31 18.40
N GLN A 44 1.49 6.36 19.73
CA GLN A 44 1.07 5.20 20.53
C GLN A 44 -0.34 4.70 20.20
N ARG A 45 -1.24 5.56 19.70
CA ARG A 45 -2.59 5.20 19.22
C ARG A 45 -2.99 6.14 18.08
N GLY A 46 -3.71 5.62 17.09
CA GLY A 46 -4.26 6.42 15.98
C GLY A 46 -3.20 7.07 15.09
N GLY A 47 -1.96 6.57 15.10
CA GLY A 47 -0.92 7.07 14.20
C GLY A 47 -1.27 6.78 12.74
N ALA A 48 -0.81 7.66 11.85
CA ALA A 48 -0.88 7.45 10.41
C ALA A 48 -0.17 6.14 10.03
N VAL A 49 -0.83 5.37 9.17
CA VAL A 49 -0.31 4.12 8.63
C VAL A 49 -0.40 4.19 7.11
N VAL A 50 0.69 3.86 6.44
CA VAL A 50 0.75 3.71 4.99
C VAL A 50 1.43 2.38 4.69
N SER A 51 0.77 1.52 3.93
CA SER A 51 1.32 0.25 3.47
C SER A 51 1.27 0.18 1.95
N ASN A 52 2.37 -0.21 1.33
CA ASN A 52 2.45 -0.43 -0.11
C ASN A 52 2.48 -1.93 -0.39
N VAL A 53 1.60 -2.40 -1.27
CA VAL A 53 1.64 -3.75 -1.85
C VAL A 53 1.94 -3.62 -3.33
N ARG A 54 3.11 -4.10 -3.74
CA ARG A 54 3.58 -4.02 -5.14
C ARG A 54 3.64 -5.42 -5.73
N ILE A 55 2.94 -5.66 -6.83
CA ILE A 55 2.82 -6.97 -7.47
C ILE A 55 3.30 -6.88 -8.92
N GLY A 56 4.13 -7.82 -9.38
CA GLY A 56 4.55 -7.88 -10.78
C GLY A 56 5.96 -8.42 -10.97
N GLU A 57 6.26 -8.83 -12.21
CA GLU A 57 7.52 -9.47 -12.58
C GLU A 57 8.75 -8.60 -12.28
N ASN A 58 8.63 -7.28 -12.41
CA ASN A 58 9.74 -6.33 -12.23
C ASN A 58 9.73 -5.60 -10.86
N VAL A 59 8.99 -6.11 -9.88
CA VAL A 59 8.98 -5.52 -8.54
C VAL A 59 10.25 -5.92 -7.78
N LEU A 60 11.28 -5.08 -7.87
CA LEU A 60 12.58 -5.30 -7.24
C LEU A 60 12.75 -4.58 -5.88
N ALA A 61 11.97 -3.53 -5.65
CA ALA A 61 12.00 -2.72 -4.44
C ALA A 61 10.63 -2.69 -3.75
N PRO A 62 10.55 -2.50 -2.43
CA PRO A 62 9.26 -2.45 -1.74
C PRO A 62 8.59 -1.07 -1.81
N THR A 63 9.24 -0.06 -2.39
CA THR A 63 8.78 1.35 -2.51
C THR A 63 8.85 1.87 -3.95
N PHE A 64 8.03 2.88 -4.28
CA PHE A 64 7.97 3.54 -5.59
C PHE A 64 7.96 5.07 -5.45
N LEU A 65 8.13 5.78 -6.56
CA LEU A 65 8.06 7.24 -6.62
C LEU A 65 6.60 7.72 -6.65
N ASP A 66 6.33 8.90 -6.14
CA ASP A 66 5.03 9.58 -6.23
C ASP A 66 4.41 9.51 -7.65
N GLY A 67 3.08 9.44 -7.70
CA GLY A 67 2.33 9.31 -8.95
C GLY A 67 2.34 7.91 -9.59
N LYS A 68 2.64 6.85 -8.82
CA LYS A 68 2.77 5.47 -9.32
C LYS A 68 1.82 4.46 -8.69
N ALA A 69 1.00 4.84 -7.72
CA ALA A 69 -0.03 3.95 -7.21
C ALA A 69 -1.10 3.75 -8.29
N ASP A 70 -1.46 2.51 -8.56
CA ASP A 70 -2.61 2.18 -9.41
C ASP A 70 -3.91 2.19 -8.59
N VAL A 71 -3.80 1.90 -7.29
CA VAL A 71 -4.92 1.94 -6.33
C VAL A 71 -4.49 2.67 -5.07
N LEU A 72 -5.32 3.61 -4.60
CA LEU A 72 -5.23 4.21 -3.27
C LEU A 72 -6.46 3.81 -2.44
N LEU A 73 -6.27 2.87 -1.52
CA LEU A 73 -7.30 2.37 -0.63
C LEU A 73 -7.27 3.09 0.72
N GLY A 74 -8.24 3.98 0.91
CA GLY A 74 -8.41 4.78 2.11
C GLY A 74 -9.26 4.10 3.18
N PHE A 75 -8.71 3.91 4.37
CA PHE A 75 -9.40 3.46 5.58
C PHE A 75 -9.79 4.64 6.49
N GLU A 76 -9.19 5.81 6.27
CA GLU A 76 -9.52 7.06 6.95
C GLU A 76 -9.39 8.23 5.95
N PRO A 77 -10.40 9.14 5.86
CA PRO A 77 -10.41 10.19 4.83
C PRO A 77 -9.24 11.18 4.84
N LEU A 78 -8.75 11.61 6.01
CA LEU A 78 -7.65 12.57 6.10
C LEU A 78 -6.32 11.96 5.66
N GLU A 79 -6.05 10.72 6.04
CA GLU A 79 -4.86 9.99 5.60
C GLU A 79 -4.95 9.62 4.12
N THR A 80 -6.15 9.39 3.59
CA THR A 80 -6.37 9.26 2.14
C THR A 80 -5.99 10.55 1.42
N LEU A 81 -6.49 11.71 1.88
CA LEU A 81 -6.19 13.01 1.32
C LEU A 81 -4.67 13.32 1.39
N ARG A 82 -4.02 12.97 2.51
CA ARG A 82 -2.58 13.17 2.72
C ARG A 82 -1.72 12.41 1.72
N ASN A 83 -2.16 11.24 1.27
CA ASN A 83 -1.42 10.34 0.39
C ASN A 83 -1.85 10.43 -1.09
N LEU A 84 -2.65 11.43 -1.47
CA LEU A 84 -3.09 11.63 -2.86
C LEU A 84 -1.93 11.82 -3.85
N ASN A 85 -0.78 12.34 -3.40
CA ASN A 85 0.41 12.49 -4.24
C ASN A 85 0.95 11.15 -4.76
N LEU A 86 0.62 10.03 -4.09
CA LEU A 86 1.04 8.69 -4.52
C LEU A 86 0.18 8.17 -5.69
N ALA A 87 -1.06 8.63 -5.82
CA ALA A 87 -2.00 8.22 -6.86
C ALA A 87 -1.48 8.58 -8.25
N SER A 88 -1.55 7.63 -9.18
CA SER A 88 -1.26 7.89 -10.59
C SER A 88 -2.46 8.56 -11.27
N GLU A 89 -2.29 9.01 -12.52
CA GLU A 89 -3.38 9.57 -13.32
C GLU A 89 -4.54 8.59 -13.60
N LYS A 90 -4.32 7.29 -13.33
CA LYS A 90 -5.29 6.21 -13.61
C LYS A 90 -6.01 5.69 -12.35
N THR A 91 -5.67 6.22 -11.18
CA THR A 91 -6.19 5.78 -9.88
C THR A 91 -7.63 6.18 -9.65
#